data_AF-A0A6L6J6D8-F1
#
_entry.id   AF-A0A6L6J6D8-F1
#
_cell.length_a   1.000
_cell.length_b   1.000
_cell.length_c   1.000
_cell.angle_alpha   90.00
_cell.angle_beta   90.00
_cell.angle_gamma   90.00
#
_symmetry.space_group_name_H-M   'P 1'
#
loop_
_entity.id
_entity.type
_entity.pdbx_description
1 polymer ?
#
loop_
_entity_poly.entity_id
_entity_poly.type
_entity_poly.pdbx_seq_one_letter_code
_entity_poly.pdbx_strand_id
1 'polypeptide(L)'
;MALGGVMVAGFASPGWPWWAWLVVLIVPDLSLAGYLAGKRIGAATYNAAHIYALPFLLMMLGVASGSTAVISAGGLWLAHVGADRGIGLGLKLPSGFRDTHLGQIGRNSPD
;
A
#
# COMPACT_ATOMS: atom_id res chain seq x y z
N MET A 1 -1.12 7.24 -9.08
CA MET A 1 -1.20 5.80 -8.72
C MET A 1 -2.51 5.43 -8.05
N ALA A 2 -2.97 6.17 -7.03
CA ALA A 2 -4.19 5.85 -6.29
C ALA A 2 -5.42 5.57 -7.18
N LEU A 3 -5.81 6.57 -7.98
CA LEU A 3 -6.96 6.47 -8.90
C LEU A 3 -6.78 5.34 -9.92
N GLY A 4 -5.57 5.18 -10.48
CA GLY A 4 -5.28 4.09 -11.41
C GLY A 4 -5.46 2.70 -10.79
N GLY A 5 -5.02 2.51 -9.53
CA GLY A 5 -5.24 1.28 -8.79
C GLY A 5 -6.73 0.96 -8.57
N VAL A 6 -7.51 1.98 -8.17
CA VAL A 6 -8.97 1.84 -8.01
C VAL A 6 -9.64 1.47 -9.34
N MET A 7 -9.27 2.12 -10.44
CA MET A 7 -9.81 1.83 -11.76
C MET A 7 -9.49 0.38 -12.19
N VAL A 8 -8.24 -0.06 -12.07
CA VAL A 8 -7.85 -1.44 -12.38
C VAL A 8 -8.67 -2.42 -11.54
N ALA A 9 -8.79 -2.18 -10.24
CA ALA A 9 -9.55 -3.06 -9.36
C ALA A 9 -11.04 -3.13 -9.74
N GLY A 10 -11.64 -1.98 -10.07
CA GLY A 10 -13.04 -1.89 -10.51
C GLY A 10 -13.30 -2.63 -11.82
N PHE A 11 -12.44 -2.45 -12.83
CA PHE A 11 -12.56 -3.15 -14.12
C PHE A 11 -12.33 -4.66 -14.00
N ALA A 12 -11.51 -5.09 -13.04
CA ALA A 12 -11.27 -6.51 -12.75
C ALA A 12 -12.20 -7.06 -11.64
N SER A 13 -13.32 -6.40 -11.33
CA SER A 13 -14.19 -6.78 -10.19
C SER A 13 -14.55 -8.28 -10.18
N PRO A 14 -14.14 -9.04 -9.14
CA PRO A 14 -14.39 -10.47 -9.04
C PRO A 14 -15.76 -10.82 -8.42
N GLY A 15 -16.63 -9.82 -8.19
CA GLY A 15 -17.91 -10.03 -7.53
C GLY A 15 -17.85 -10.14 -6.00
N TRP A 16 -16.77 -9.66 -5.38
CA TRP A 16 -16.64 -9.63 -3.92
C TRP A 16 -17.68 -8.71 -3.26
N PRO A 17 -18.14 -9.03 -2.03
CA PRO A 17 -18.95 -8.10 -1.25
C PRO A 17 -18.14 -6.84 -0.91
N TRP A 18 -18.81 -5.69 -0.79
CA TRP A 18 -18.17 -4.38 -0.61
C TRP A 18 -17.18 -4.32 0.55
N TRP A 19 -17.41 -5.05 1.65
CA TRP A 19 -16.52 -5.06 2.81
C TRP A 19 -15.16 -5.70 2.50
N ALA A 20 -15.10 -6.67 1.59
CA ALA A 20 -13.85 -7.34 1.23
C ALA A 20 -12.89 -6.38 0.51
N TRP A 21 -13.44 -5.42 -0.24
CA TRP A 21 -12.65 -4.35 -0.87
C TRP A 21 -11.94 -3.50 0.18
N LEU A 22 -12.66 -3.13 1.26
CA LEU A 22 -12.09 -2.37 2.37
C LEU A 22 -11.02 -3.18 3.10
N VAL A 23 -11.28 -4.47 3.37
CA VAL A 23 -10.29 -5.36 4.00
C VAL A 23 -9.02 -5.40 3.16
N VAL A 24 -9.11 -5.72 1.87
CA VAL A 24 -7.93 -5.82 0.99
C VAL A 24 -7.20 -4.49 0.89
N LEU A 25 -7.92 -3.36 0.87
CA LEU A 25 -7.32 -2.03 0.86
C LEU A 25 -6.45 -1.79 2.10
N ILE A 26 -6.89 -2.21 3.29
CA ILE A 26 -6.17 -1.97 4.55
C ILE A 26 -5.16 -3.07 4.94
N VAL A 27 -5.18 -4.25 4.28
CA VAL A 27 -4.24 -5.35 4.57
C VAL A 27 -2.77 -4.91 4.61
N PRO A 28 -2.26 -4.04 3.70
CA PRO A 28 -0.87 -3.61 3.73
C PRO A 28 -0.46 -2.94 5.05
N ASP A 29 -1.39 -2.29 5.75
CA ASP A 29 -1.12 -1.60 7.03
C ASP A 29 -0.88 -2.54 8.20
N LEU A 30 -1.23 -3.83 8.08
CA LEU A 30 -0.84 -4.83 9.08
C LEU A 30 0.68 -4.93 9.24
N SER A 31 1.45 -4.53 8.20
CA SER A 31 2.91 -4.41 8.28
C SER A 31 3.41 -3.47 9.38
N LEU A 32 2.57 -2.53 9.85
CA LEU A 32 2.87 -1.67 11.00
C LEU A 32 3.13 -2.46 12.28
N ALA A 33 2.58 -3.67 12.42
CA ALA A 33 2.85 -4.54 13.56
C ALA A 33 4.34 -4.87 13.71
N GLY A 34 5.15 -4.76 12.65
CA GLY A 34 6.60 -4.91 12.72
C GLY A 34 7.28 -3.90 13.66
N TYR A 35 6.65 -2.75 13.94
CA TYR A 35 7.15 -1.79 14.93
C TYR A 35 7.12 -2.32 16.36
N LEU A 36 6.34 -3.37 16.65
CA LEU A 36 6.38 -4.08 17.94
C LEU A 36 7.74 -4.75 18.19
N ALA A 37 8.47 -5.11 17.13
CA ALA A 37 9.82 -5.66 17.19
C ALA A 37 10.92 -4.58 17.11
N GLY A 38 10.55 -3.30 17.12
CA GLY A 38 11.46 -2.16 17.10
C GLY A 38 11.49 -1.38 15.79
N LYS A 39 12.08 -0.18 15.83
CA LYS A 39 11.99 0.83 14.75
C LYS A 39 12.54 0.35 13.40
N ARG A 40 13.67 -0.38 13.41
CA ARG A 40 14.31 -0.87 12.17
C ARG A 40 13.47 -1.94 11.48
N ILE A 41 12.97 -2.91 12.25
CA ILE A 41 12.11 -3.99 11.73
C ILE A 41 10.79 -3.41 11.26
N GLY A 42 10.18 -2.50 12.04
CA GLY A 42 8.98 -1.77 11.64
C GLY A 42 9.14 -1.00 10.34
N ALA A 43 10.22 -0.23 10.18
CA ALA A 43 10.48 0.50 8.95
C ALA A 43 10.69 -0.45 7.75
N ALA A 44 11.44 -1.54 7.93
CA ALA A 44 11.68 -2.51 6.86
C ALA A 44 10.40 -3.23 6.41
N THR A 45 9.62 -3.73 7.36
CA THR A 45 8.35 -4.44 7.08
C THR A 45 7.31 -3.53 6.46
N TYR A 46 7.13 -2.32 7.00
CA TYR A 46 6.25 -1.31 6.41
C TYR A 46 6.68 -0.97 4.98
N ASN A 47 7.97 -0.67 4.76
CA ASN A 47 8.45 -0.30 3.44
C ASN A 47 8.27 -1.44 2.43
N ALA A 48 8.52 -2.69 2.82
CA ALA A 48 8.29 -3.84 1.97
C ALA A 48 6.83 -3.92 1.50
N ALA A 49 5.86 -3.65 2.39
CA ALA A 49 4.44 -3.60 2.01
C ALA A 49 4.03 -2.33 1.22
N HIS A 50 4.84 -1.27 1.25
CA HIS A 50 4.49 0.06 0.69
C HIS A 50 5.37 0.50 -0.48
N ILE A 51 6.09 -0.42 -1.11
CA ILE A 51 6.69 -0.19 -2.43
C ILE A 51 5.69 -0.49 -3.55
N TYR A 52 5.78 0.23 -4.65
CA TYR A 52 4.92 0.00 -5.82
C TYR A 52 5.18 -1.33 -6.52
N ALA A 53 6.39 -1.91 -6.39
CA ALA A 53 6.76 -3.12 -7.11
C ALA A 53 5.86 -4.32 -6.77
N LEU A 54 5.51 -4.52 -5.49
CA LEU A 54 4.69 -5.66 -5.08
C LEU A 54 3.26 -5.65 -5.63
N PRO A 55 2.48 -4.55 -5.55
CA PRO A 55 1.16 -4.54 -6.16
C PRO A 55 1.23 -4.73 -7.69
N PHE A 56 2.25 -4.20 -8.36
CA PHE A 56 2.45 -4.47 -9.80
C PHE A 56 2.72 -5.94 -10.09
N LEU A 57 3.61 -6.57 -9.33
CA LEU A 57 3.89 -8.00 -9.46
C LEU A 57 2.62 -8.83 -9.21
N LEU A 58 1.81 -8.47 -8.21
CA LEU A 58 0.56 -9.17 -7.93
C LEU A 58 -0.43 -9.06 -9.10
N MET A 59 -0.57 -7.88 -9.71
CA MET A 59 -1.39 -7.72 -10.92
C MET A 59 -0.86 -8.56 -12.08
N MET A 60 0.45 -8.61 -12.31
CA MET A 60 1.06 -9.45 -13.35
C MET A 60 0.77 -10.94 -13.12
N LEU A 61 0.84 -11.41 -11.88
CA LEU A 61 0.47 -12.78 -11.51
C LEU A 61 -1.02 -13.04 -11.74
N GLY A 62 -1.88 -12.06 -11.46
CA GLY A 62 -3.31 -12.14 -11.76
C GLY A 62 -3.58 -12.28 -13.26
N VAL A 63 -2.87 -11.51 -14.09
CA VAL A 63 -2.94 -11.65 -15.56
C VAL A 63 -2.44 -13.02 -16.02
N ALA A 64 -1.27 -13.45 -15.54
CA ALA A 64 -0.68 -14.74 -15.92
C ALA A 64 -1.54 -15.95 -15.52
N SER A 65 -2.29 -15.83 -14.43
CA SER A 65 -3.21 -16.87 -13.94
C SER A 65 -4.65 -16.73 -14.44
N GLY A 66 -4.98 -15.65 -15.16
CA GLY A 66 -6.35 -15.33 -15.58
C GLY A 66 -7.30 -14.98 -14.41
N SER A 67 -6.77 -14.63 -13.24
CA SER A 67 -7.54 -14.38 -12.03
C SER A 67 -7.84 -12.89 -11.84
N THR A 68 -9.08 -12.50 -12.13
CA THR A 68 -9.58 -11.14 -11.90
C THR A 68 -9.51 -10.74 -10.42
N ALA A 69 -9.73 -11.68 -9.51
CA ALA A 69 -9.58 -11.48 -8.07
C ALA A 69 -8.16 -11.04 -7.67
N VAL A 70 -7.13 -11.67 -8.23
CA VAL A 70 -5.73 -11.32 -7.96
C VAL A 70 -5.36 -9.98 -8.59
N ILE A 71 -5.88 -9.68 -9.79
CA ILE A 71 -5.72 -8.36 -10.42
C ILE A 71 -6.36 -7.27 -9.55
N SER A 72 -7.58 -7.46 -9.07
CA SER A 72 -8.25 -6.50 -8.18
C SER A 72 -7.54 -6.33 -6.85
N ALA A 73 -6.99 -7.39 -6.26
CA ALA A 73 -6.17 -7.29 -5.07
C ALA A 73 -4.92 -6.43 -5.31
N GLY A 74 -4.22 -6.64 -6.42
CA GLY A 74 -3.07 -5.83 -6.80
C GLY A 74 -3.43 -4.38 -7.09
N GLY A 75 -4.58 -4.12 -7.72
CA GLY A 75 -5.11 -2.78 -7.96
C GLY A 75 -5.47 -2.04 -6.68
N LEU A 76 -6.12 -2.69 -5.73
CA LEU A 76 -6.44 -2.11 -4.42
C LEU A 76 -5.18 -1.85 -3.59
N TRP A 77 -4.22 -2.77 -3.61
CA TRP A 77 -2.94 -2.53 -2.95
C TRP A 77 -2.18 -1.36 -3.60
N LEU A 78 -2.20 -1.23 -4.92
CA LEU A 78 -1.66 -0.05 -5.62
C LEU A 78 -2.39 1.24 -5.21
N ALA A 79 -3.72 1.16 -5.06
CA ALA A 79 -4.53 2.26 -4.62
C ALA A 79 -4.14 2.74 -3.22
N HIS A 80 -3.96 1.80 -2.28
CA HIS A 80 -3.49 2.05 -0.91
C HIS A 80 -2.15 2.78 -0.90
N VAL A 81 -1.11 2.21 -1.53
CA VAL A 81 0.23 2.82 -1.57
C VAL A 81 0.19 4.19 -2.24
N GLY A 82 -0.60 4.33 -3.31
CA GLY A 82 -0.78 5.61 -3.98
C GLY A 82 -1.48 6.66 -3.13
N ALA A 83 -2.49 6.27 -2.34
CA ALA A 83 -3.21 7.15 -1.43
C ALA A 83 -2.29 7.63 -0.31
N ASP A 84 -1.53 6.71 0.30
CA ASP A 84 -0.48 7.01 1.28
C ASP A 84 0.46 8.09 0.79
N ARG A 85 1.03 7.93 -0.41
CA ARG A 85 1.91 8.95 -1.01
C ARG A 85 1.17 10.26 -1.25
N GLY A 86 -0.09 10.22 -1.69
CA GLY A 86 -0.92 11.39 -1.95
C GLY A 86 -1.22 12.24 -0.71
N ILE A 87 -1.33 11.63 0.47
CA ILE A 87 -1.57 12.33 1.75
C ILE A 87 -0.28 12.60 2.55
N GLY A 88 0.90 12.37 1.95
CA GLY A 88 2.20 12.65 2.55
C GLY A 88 2.76 11.55 3.46
N LEU A 89 2.12 10.37 3.52
CA LEU A 89 2.69 9.19 4.17
C LEU A 89 3.75 8.55 3.27
N GLY A 90 5.03 8.81 3.55
CA GLY A 90 6.16 8.24 2.82
C GLY A 90 6.66 6.89 3.39
N LEU A 91 7.55 6.23 2.62
CA LEU A 91 8.43 5.17 3.13
C LEU A 91 9.20 5.67 4.36
N LYS A 92 9.35 4.78 5.35
CA LYS A 92 9.86 5.05 6.70
C LYS A 92 11.38 4.96 6.76
N LEU A 93 11.98 5.87 7.51
CA LEU A 93 13.38 5.83 7.85
C LEU A 93 13.63 4.99 9.12
N PRO A 94 14.83 4.41 9.30
CA PRO A 94 15.15 3.61 10.49
C PRO A 94 15.13 4.38 11.82
N SER A 95 15.10 5.73 11.77
CA SER A 95 15.09 6.63 12.94
C SER A 95 13.76 6.63 13.70
N GLY A 96 12.64 6.34 13.01
CA GLY A 96 11.33 6.26 13.63
C GLY A 96 10.16 6.32 12.64
N PHE A 97 8.95 6.05 13.13
CA PHE A 97 7.72 6.00 12.32
C PHE A 97 7.34 7.33 11.66
N ARG A 98 7.70 8.46 12.29
CA ARG A 98 7.35 9.80 11.80
C ARG A 98 8.32 10.30 10.73
N ASP A 99 9.49 9.70 10.61
CA ASP A 99 10.50 10.13 9.67
C ASP A 99 10.33 9.36 8.37
N THR A 100 10.08 10.07 7.27
CA THR A 100 9.85 9.48 5.96
C THR A 100 10.73 10.12 4.90
N HIS A 101 10.86 9.49 3.74
CA HIS A 101 11.54 10.10 2.58
C HIS A 101 10.84 11.36 2.05
N LEU A 102 9.59 11.61 2.43
CA LEU A 102 8.84 12.84 2.10
C LEU A 102 8.98 13.92 3.17
N GLY A 103 9.70 13.65 4.27
CA GLY A 103 9.82 14.53 5.43
C GLY A 103 9.17 13.95 6.69
N GLN A 104 9.08 14.78 7.73
CA GLN A 104 8.51 14.40 9.03
C GLN A 104 6.99 14.55 9.05
N ILE A 105 6.29 13.50 9.47
CA ILE A 105 4.83 13.49 9.63
C ILE A 105 4.39 14.50 10.70
N GLY A 106 3.47 15.38 10.33
CA GLY A 106 2.88 16.40 11.21
C GLY A 106 3.73 17.67 11.37
N ARG A 107 4.80 17.81 10.58
CA ARG A 107 5.54 19.06 10.47
C ARG A 107 5.01 19.81 9.25
N ASN A 108 4.29 20.91 9.46
CA ASN A 108 4.05 21.89 8.40
C ASN A 108 5.43 22.46 8.06
N SER A 109 5.93 22.32 6.83
CA SER A 109 7.13 23.05 6.43
C SER A 109 6.80 24.55 6.43
N PRO A 110 7.41 25.37 7.28
CA PRO A 110 7.38 26.80 7.16
C PRO A 110 8.71 27.25 6.54
N ASP A 111 8.75 27.28 5.22
CA ASP A 111 9.85 27.89 4.46
C ASP A 111 9.23 28.71 3.31
#